data_AF-A0A7W0VB25-F1
#
_entry.id   AF-A0A7W0VB25-F1
#
_cell.length_a   1.000
_cell.length_b   1.000
_cell.length_c   1.000
_cell.angle_alpha   90.00
_cell.angle_beta   90.00
_cell.angle_gamma   90.00
#
_symmetry.space_group_name_H-M   'P 1'
#
loop_
_entity.id
_entity.type
_entity.pdbx_description
1 polymer ?
#
loop_
_entity_poly.entity_id
_entity_poly.type
_entity_poly.pdbx_seq_one_letter_code
_entity_poly.pdbx_strand_id
1 'polypeptide(L)'
;MNETDRYRLKPVADARSREERVRRGDLASASANARTSQAQVDALARLVVNARTKLEVARTAQRELVARGTTSTLLVRADQFLSRTRRDLDATLDALARAEAAHRGQLDAMDVARGRLARARADREVIERHFARWRADKARLAERRED
;
A
#
# COMPACT_ATOMS: atom_id res chain seq x y z
N MET A 1 21.90 22.65 41.31
CA MET A 1 21.78 21.45 40.47
C MET A 1 22.69 21.65 39.27
N ASN A 2 23.88 21.05 39.27
CA ASN A 2 24.91 21.33 38.27
C ASN A 2 24.48 20.85 36.86
N GLU A 3 24.76 21.63 35.81
CA GLU A 3 24.49 21.26 34.41
C GLU A 3 25.13 19.92 34.00
N THR A 4 26.19 19.49 34.71
CA THR A 4 26.90 18.22 34.54
C THR A 4 26.14 16.97 34.98
N ASP A 5 24.97 17.09 35.61
CA ASP A 5 24.10 15.95 35.96
C ASP A 5 23.06 15.60 34.89
N ARG A 6 22.92 16.42 33.85
CA ARG A 6 21.98 16.13 32.75
C ARG A 6 22.63 15.24 31.69
N TYR A 7 21.85 14.29 31.16
CA TYR A 7 22.27 13.45 30.05
C TYR A 7 22.49 14.30 28.78
N ARG A 8 23.74 14.45 28.36
CA ARG A 8 24.15 15.34 27.27
C ARG A 8 23.50 15.01 25.92
N LEU A 9 23.15 13.75 25.68
CA LEU A 9 22.51 13.31 24.44
C LEU A 9 20.97 13.33 24.50
N LYS A 10 20.36 13.93 25.53
CA LYS A 10 18.89 14.04 25.62
C LYS A 10 18.25 14.70 24.39
N PRO A 11 18.77 15.81 23.83
CA PRO A 11 18.21 16.39 22.61
C PRO A 11 18.23 15.42 21.41
N VAL A 12 19.28 14.60 21.31
CA VAL A 12 19.42 13.58 20.27
C VAL A 12 18.39 12.46 20.49
N ALA A 13 18.19 12.01 21.73
CA ALA A 13 17.17 11.02 22.06
C ALA A 13 15.76 11.49 21.68
N ASP A 14 15.44 12.74 22.02
CA ASP A 14 14.14 13.33 21.69
C ASP A 14 13.96 13.48 20.17
N ALA A 15 15.02 13.84 19.44
CA ALA A 15 15.00 13.90 17.98
C ALA A 15 14.76 12.52 17.35
N ARG A 16 15.45 11.46 17.82
CA ARG A 16 15.25 10.10 17.31
C ARG A 16 13.86 9.53 17.63
N SER A 17 13.32 9.86 18.80
CA SER A 17 11.94 9.52 19.16
C SER A 17 10.92 10.19 18.23
N ARG A 18 11.11 11.48 17.91
CA ARG A 18 10.28 12.18 16.91
C ARG A 18 10.42 11.57 15.52
N GLU A 19 11.64 11.27 15.08
CA GLU A 19 11.89 10.64 13.79
C GLU A 19 11.17 9.28 13.68
N GLU A 20 11.31 8.40 14.67
CA GLU A 20 10.61 7.11 14.68
C GLU A 20 9.09 7.29 14.59
N ARG A 21 8.53 8.28 15.30
CA ARG A 21 7.11 8.60 15.24
C ARG A 21 6.69 9.04 13.84
N VAL A 22 7.47 9.90 13.18
CA VAL A 22 7.24 10.31 11.79
C VAL A 22 7.27 9.10 10.87
N ARG A 23 8.29 8.23 10.97
CA ARG A 23 8.40 7.02 10.13
C ARG A 23 7.24 6.03 10.34
N ARG A 24 6.70 5.96 11.56
CA ARG A 24 5.52 5.18 11.85
C ARG A 24 4.28 5.75 11.14
N GLY A 25 4.15 7.08 11.12
CA GLY A 25 3.15 7.78 10.33
C GLY A 25 3.29 7.48 8.83
N ASP A 26 4.50 7.61 8.29
CA ASP A 26 4.81 7.31 6.88
C ASP A 26 4.37 5.87 6.50
N LEU A 27 4.69 4.88 7.36
CA LEU A 27 4.29 3.49 7.14
C LEU A 27 2.77 3.30 7.22
N ALA A 28 2.09 3.97 8.15
CA ALA A 28 0.63 3.90 8.26
C ALA A 28 -0.05 4.47 7.01
N SER A 29 0.45 5.60 6.49
CA SER A 29 -0.02 6.20 5.23
C SER A 29 0.24 5.29 4.03
N ALA A 30 1.45 4.73 3.91
CA ALA A 30 1.77 3.78 2.83
C ALA A 30 0.87 2.54 2.87
N SER A 31 0.62 1.98 4.06
CA SER A 31 -0.28 0.85 4.27
C SER A 31 -1.74 1.19 3.91
N ALA A 32 -2.21 2.40 4.23
CA ALA A 32 -3.54 2.86 3.83
C ALA A 32 -3.65 2.97 2.30
N ASN A 33 -2.65 3.56 1.65
CA ASN A 33 -2.61 3.69 0.18
C ASN A 33 -2.58 2.32 -0.51
N ALA A 34 -1.79 1.37 -0.01
CA ALA A 34 -1.74 0.01 -0.56
C ALA A 34 -3.10 -0.69 -0.45
N ARG A 35 -3.82 -0.53 0.68
CA ARG A 35 -5.18 -1.07 0.85
C ARG A 35 -6.19 -0.44 -0.10
N THR A 36 -6.17 0.89 -0.26
CA THR A 36 -7.03 1.59 -1.23
C THR A 36 -6.75 1.10 -2.65
N SER A 37 -5.47 0.94 -3.01
CA SER A 37 -5.08 0.44 -4.33
C SER A 37 -5.51 -1.02 -4.55
N GLN A 38 -5.45 -1.88 -3.53
CA GLN A 38 -5.96 -3.25 -3.63
C GLN A 38 -7.48 -3.26 -3.85
N ALA A 39 -8.22 -2.45 -3.11
CA ALA A 39 -9.67 -2.34 -3.28
C ALA A 39 -10.05 -1.90 -4.71
N GLN A 40 -9.25 -1.03 -5.33
CA GLN A 40 -9.43 -0.63 -6.73
C GLN A 40 -9.16 -1.79 -7.71
N VAL A 41 -8.11 -2.59 -7.47
CA VAL A 41 -7.83 -3.80 -8.25
C VAL A 41 -9.00 -4.79 -8.15
N ASP A 42 -9.50 -5.04 -6.93
CA ASP A 42 -10.63 -5.95 -6.71
C ASP A 42 -11.90 -5.48 -7.41
N ALA A 43 -12.18 -4.17 -7.36
CA ALA A 43 -13.33 -3.59 -8.06
C ALA A 43 -13.21 -3.77 -9.59
N LEU A 44 -12.04 -3.51 -10.16
CA LEU A 44 -11.79 -3.68 -11.60
C LEU A 44 -11.85 -5.15 -12.01
N ALA A 45 -11.33 -6.07 -11.19
CA ALA A 45 -11.41 -7.50 -11.44
C ALA A 45 -12.87 -7.98 -11.53
N ARG A 46 -13.76 -7.47 -10.65
CA ARG A 46 -15.21 -7.73 -10.72
C ARG A 46 -15.82 -7.17 -12.01
N LEU A 47 -15.41 -5.97 -12.44
CA LEU A 47 -15.88 -5.40 -13.70
C LEU A 47 -15.43 -6.23 -14.92
N VAL A 48 -14.21 -6.76 -14.92
CA VAL A 48 -13.73 -7.68 -15.96
C VAL A 48 -14.61 -8.93 -16.03
N VAL A 49 -14.93 -9.54 -14.88
CA VAL A 49 -15.83 -10.70 -14.83
C VAL A 49 -17.20 -10.35 -15.42
N ASN A 50 -17.80 -9.24 -15.00
CA ASN A 50 -19.09 -8.79 -15.52
C ASN A 50 -19.05 -8.51 -17.03
N ALA A 51 -17.98 -7.89 -17.53
CA ALA A 51 -17.79 -7.61 -18.96
C ALA A 51 -17.65 -8.91 -19.78
N ARG A 52 -16.91 -9.91 -19.27
CA ARG A 52 -16.81 -11.25 -19.89
C ARG A 52 -18.18 -11.94 -19.94
N THR A 53 -18.92 -11.93 -18.83
CA THR A 53 -20.27 -12.50 -18.77
C THR A 53 -21.20 -11.81 -19.77
N LYS A 54 -21.20 -10.47 -19.82
CA LYS A 54 -22.00 -9.70 -20.78
C LYS A 54 -21.65 -10.04 -22.22
N LEU A 55 -20.36 -10.19 -22.55
CA LEU A 55 -19.91 -10.57 -23.87
C LEU A 55 -20.38 -11.98 -24.24
N GLU A 56 -20.33 -12.93 -23.32
CA GLU A 56 -20.79 -14.30 -23.57
C GLU A 56 -22.31 -14.37 -23.75
N VAL A 57 -23.08 -13.68 -22.91
CA VAL A 57 -24.54 -13.54 -23.09
C VAL A 57 -24.88 -12.94 -24.45
N ALA A 58 -24.15 -11.91 -24.87
CA ALA A 58 -24.33 -11.29 -26.19
C ALA A 58 -24.05 -12.27 -27.34
N ARG A 59 -23.02 -13.11 -27.23
CA ARG A 59 -22.68 -14.13 -28.23
C ARG A 59 -23.75 -15.21 -28.32
N THR A 60 -24.24 -15.68 -27.18
CA THR A 60 -25.33 -16.66 -27.13
C THR A 60 -26.61 -16.10 -27.75
N ALA A 61 -26.98 -14.87 -27.39
CA ALA A 61 -28.15 -14.20 -27.98
C ALA A 61 -28.02 -14.03 -29.50
N GLN A 62 -26.82 -13.72 -30.02
CA GLN A 62 -26.61 -13.65 -31.47
C GLN A 62 -26.78 -15.02 -32.14
N ARG A 63 -26.21 -16.09 -31.56
CA ARG A 63 -26.37 -17.46 -32.11
C ARG A 63 -27.84 -17.87 -32.16
N GLU A 64 -28.61 -17.53 -31.12
CA GLU A 64 -30.05 -17.80 -31.09
C GLU A 64 -30.81 -16.98 -32.16
N LEU A 65 -30.45 -15.71 -32.37
CA LEU A 65 -31.04 -14.89 -33.44
C LEU A 65 -30.80 -15.53 -34.83
N VAL A 66 -29.58 -16.02 -35.08
CA VAL A 66 -29.25 -16.73 -36.32
C VAL A 66 -30.08 -18.01 -36.45
N ALA A 67 -30.14 -18.82 -35.41
CA ALA A 67 -30.83 -20.11 -35.41
C ALA A 67 -32.35 -19.98 -35.66
N ARG A 68 -32.98 -18.91 -35.17
CA ARG A 68 -34.43 -18.68 -35.33
C ARG A 68 -34.81 -18.10 -36.70
N GLY A 69 -33.83 -17.76 -37.54
CA GLY A 69 -34.05 -16.99 -38.75
C GLY A 69 -34.35 -15.52 -38.40
N THR A 70 -33.43 -14.63 -38.74
CA THR A 70 -33.53 -13.20 -38.43
C THR A 70 -33.25 -12.34 -39.65
N THR A 71 -33.45 -11.04 -39.53
CA THR A 71 -33.16 -10.08 -40.61
C THR A 71 -31.70 -9.67 -40.61
N SER A 72 -31.17 -9.29 -41.77
CA SER A 72 -29.82 -8.74 -41.90
C SER A 72 -29.60 -7.53 -40.99
N THR A 73 -30.61 -6.66 -40.84
CA THR A 73 -30.56 -5.50 -39.95
C THR A 73 -30.35 -5.88 -38.47
N LEU A 74 -31.01 -6.94 -37.99
CA LEU A 74 -30.85 -7.41 -36.62
C LEU A 74 -29.47 -8.04 -36.40
N LEU A 75 -28.94 -8.77 -37.38
CA LEU A 75 -27.57 -9.31 -37.32
C LEU A 75 -26.53 -8.20 -37.23
N VAL A 76 -26.64 -7.17 -38.08
CA VAL A 76 -25.73 -6.02 -38.06
C VAL A 76 -25.76 -5.31 -36.71
N ARG A 77 -26.95 -5.14 -36.10
CA ARG A 77 -27.07 -4.55 -34.76
C ARG A 77 -26.42 -5.43 -33.68
N ALA A 78 -26.58 -6.74 -33.75
CA ALA A 78 -25.94 -7.68 -32.83
C ALA A 78 -24.40 -7.65 -32.95
N ASP A 79 -23.86 -7.61 -34.18
CA ASP A 79 -22.41 -7.49 -34.42
C ASP A 79 -21.84 -6.17 -33.89
N GLN A 80 -22.56 -5.06 -34.09
CA GLN A 80 -22.17 -3.76 -33.53
C GLN A 80 -22.17 -3.79 -32.00
N PHE A 81 -23.17 -4.42 -31.38
CA PHE A 81 -23.24 -4.56 -29.92
C PHE A 81 -22.10 -5.43 -29.38
N LEU A 82 -21.78 -6.55 -30.04
CA LEU A 82 -20.65 -7.40 -29.69
C LEU A 82 -19.32 -6.66 -29.82
N SER A 83 -19.14 -5.92 -30.91
CA SER A 83 -17.94 -5.12 -31.15
C SER A 83 -17.74 -4.06 -30.06
N ARG A 84 -18.82 -3.37 -29.65
CA ARG A 84 -18.77 -2.41 -28.53
C ARG A 84 -18.44 -3.10 -27.22
N THR A 85 -19.13 -4.19 -26.89
CA THR A 85 -18.92 -4.93 -25.63
C THR A 85 -17.50 -5.51 -25.54
N ARG A 86 -16.92 -5.93 -26.67
CA ARG A 86 -15.51 -6.36 -26.72
C ARG A 86 -14.56 -5.21 -26.41
N ARG A 87 -14.77 -4.03 -26.99
CA ARG A 87 -13.96 -2.84 -26.69
C ARG A 87 -14.09 -2.43 -25.22
N ASP A 88 -15.28 -2.53 -24.64
CA ASP A 88 -15.50 -2.26 -23.21
C ASP A 88 -14.71 -3.24 -22.34
N LEU A 89 -14.71 -4.53 -22.70
CA LEU A 89 -13.90 -5.55 -22.02
C LEU A 89 -12.40 -5.24 -22.14
N ASP A 90 -11.90 -4.93 -23.35
CA ASP A 90 -10.49 -4.61 -23.58
C ASP A 90 -10.08 -3.37 -22.76
N ALA A 91 -10.89 -2.31 -22.75
CA ALA A 91 -10.65 -1.11 -21.94
C ALA A 91 -10.62 -1.41 -20.42
N THR A 92 -11.48 -2.32 -19.96
CA THR A 92 -11.53 -2.73 -18.55
C THR A 92 -10.31 -3.58 -18.18
N LEU A 93 -9.85 -4.46 -19.07
CA LEU A 93 -8.63 -5.25 -18.89
C LEU A 93 -7.40 -4.33 -18.80
N ASP A 94 -7.29 -3.33 -19.66
CA ASP A 94 -6.21 -2.34 -19.61
C ASP A 94 -6.25 -1.53 -18.31
N ALA A 95 -7.44 -1.16 -17.85
CA ALA A 95 -7.61 -0.46 -16.57
C ALA A 95 -7.17 -1.35 -15.39
N LEU A 96 -7.53 -2.62 -15.39
CA LEU A 96 -7.09 -3.59 -14.38
C LEU A 96 -5.57 -3.72 -14.37
N ALA A 97 -4.94 -3.90 -15.53
CA ALA A 97 -3.48 -4.01 -15.64
C ALA A 97 -2.75 -2.78 -15.10
N ARG A 98 -3.27 -1.57 -15.37
CA ARG A 98 -2.72 -0.32 -14.80
C ARG A 98 -2.90 -0.27 -13.28
N ALA A 99 -4.05 -0.69 -12.76
CA ALA A 99 -4.31 -0.72 -11.32
C ALA A 99 -3.41 -1.74 -10.59
N GLU A 100 -3.17 -2.91 -11.17
CA GLU A 100 -2.24 -3.91 -10.64
C GLU A 100 -0.79 -3.41 -10.64
N ALA A 101 -0.37 -2.70 -11.70
CA ALA A 101 0.93 -2.05 -11.74
C ALA A 101 1.06 -0.96 -10.65
N ALA A 102 0.04 -0.12 -10.48
CA ALA A 102 0.01 0.89 -9.43
C ALA A 102 0.04 0.26 -8.03
N HIS A 103 -0.70 -0.84 -7.81
CA HIS A 103 -0.71 -1.56 -6.54
C HIS A 103 0.66 -2.13 -6.19
N ARG A 104 1.37 -2.74 -7.15
CA ARG A 104 2.76 -3.19 -6.96
C ARG A 104 3.66 -2.03 -6.51
N GLY A 105 3.54 -0.87 -7.14
CA GLY A 105 4.28 0.33 -6.71
C GLY A 105 3.95 0.79 -5.29
N GLN A 106 2.69 0.62 -4.82
CA GLN A 106 2.34 0.90 -3.43
C GLN A 106 2.93 -0.12 -2.44
N LEU A 107 3.06 -1.39 -2.83
CA LEU A 107 3.72 -2.41 -2.01
C LEU A 107 5.22 -2.11 -1.86
N ASP A 108 5.89 -1.73 -2.95
CA ASP A 108 7.29 -1.32 -2.92
C ASP A 108 7.50 -0.10 -2.00
N ALA A 109 6.61 0.90 -2.08
CA ALA A 109 6.63 2.06 -1.20
C ALA A 109 6.43 1.68 0.28
N MET A 110 5.56 0.69 0.57
CA MET A 110 5.36 0.18 1.92
C MET A 110 6.61 -0.52 2.44
N ASP A 111 7.30 -1.30 1.63
CA ASP A 111 8.54 -1.98 2.02
C ASP A 111 9.69 -0.99 2.27
N VAL A 112 9.80 0.05 1.44
CA VAL A 112 10.71 1.17 1.70
C VAL A 112 10.38 1.87 3.03
N ALA A 113 9.10 2.11 3.32
CA ALA A 113 8.67 2.71 4.59
C ALA A 113 8.99 1.81 5.79
N ARG A 114 8.80 0.49 5.68
CA ARG A 114 9.22 -0.50 6.70
C ARG A 114 10.72 -0.44 6.96
N GLY A 115 11.53 -0.40 5.89
CA GLY A 115 12.98 -0.27 6.00
C GLY A 115 13.41 1.02 6.72
N ARG A 116 12.77 2.15 6.40
CA ARG A 116 13.04 3.43 7.07
C ARG A 116 12.65 3.40 8.56
N LEU A 117 11.49 2.81 8.89
CA LEU A 117 11.07 2.66 10.29
C LEU A 117 12.01 1.74 11.07
N ALA A 118 12.47 0.63 10.48
CA ALA A 118 13.43 -0.27 11.10
C ALA A 118 14.74 0.44 11.43
N ARG A 119 15.28 1.23 10.50
CA ARG A 119 16.47 2.06 10.75
C ARG A 119 16.25 3.09 11.85
N ALA A 120 15.12 3.81 11.84
CA ALA A 120 14.81 4.79 12.87
C ALA A 120 14.70 4.16 14.28
N ARG A 121 14.16 2.94 14.37
CA ARG A 121 14.13 2.16 15.63
C ARG A 121 15.53 1.76 16.08
N ALA A 122 16.37 1.28 15.18
CA ALA A 122 17.75 0.92 15.50
C ALA A 122 18.56 2.13 16.00
N ASP A 123 18.42 3.28 15.34
CA ASP A 123 19.06 4.53 15.75
C ASP A 123 18.61 4.97 17.15
N ARG A 124 17.31 4.86 17.44
CA ARG A 124 16.76 5.16 18.75
C ARG A 124 17.31 4.20 19.82
N GLU A 125 17.34 2.92 19.54
CA GLU A 125 17.82 1.88 20.46
C GLU A 125 19.30 2.09 20.85
N VAL A 126 20.14 2.56 19.92
CA VAL A 126 21.54 2.91 20.22
C VAL A 126 21.62 4.01 21.29
N ILE A 127 20.80 5.05 21.16
CA ILE A 127 20.75 6.15 22.13
C ILE A 127 20.17 5.71 23.47
N GLU A 128 19.17 4.84 23.46
CA GLU A 128 18.58 4.27 24.69
C GLU A 128 19.58 3.39 25.44
N ARG A 129 20.33 2.53 24.74
CA ARG A 129 21.41 1.72 25.34
C ARG A 129 22.51 2.59 25.93
N HIS A 130 22.92 3.65 25.23
CA HIS A 130 23.89 4.59 25.76
C HIS A 130 23.36 5.32 27.01
N PHE A 131 22.09 5.73 27.00
CA PHE A 131 21.47 6.37 28.16
C PHE A 131 21.40 5.43 29.38
N ALA A 132 21.07 4.16 29.17
CA ALA A 132 21.07 3.15 30.22
C ALA A 132 22.46 2.96 30.84
N ARG A 133 23.52 2.88 30.02
CA ARG A 133 24.91 2.81 30.50
C ARG A 133 25.29 4.04 31.32
N TRP A 134 25.04 5.24 30.78
CA TRP A 134 25.31 6.49 31.48
C TRP A 134 24.61 6.57 32.85
N ARG A 135 23.35 6.12 32.94
CA ARG A 135 22.60 6.09 34.20
C ARG A 135 23.23 5.12 35.19
N ALA A 136 23.63 3.93 34.74
CA ALA A 136 24.29 2.94 35.59
C ALA A 136 25.64 3.44 36.13
N ASP A 137 26.44 4.10 35.29
CA ASP A 137 27.73 4.67 35.71
C ASP A 137 27.54 5.81 36.73
N LYS A 138 26.52 6.65 36.54
CA LYS A 138 26.15 7.69 37.52
C LYS A 138 25.71 7.10 38.86
N ALA A 139 24.90 6.03 38.86
CA ALA A 139 24.48 5.36 40.08
C ALA A 139 25.68 4.79 40.85
N ARG A 140 26.59 4.08 40.17
CA ARG A 140 27.84 3.56 40.76
C ARG A 140 28.73 4.65 41.35
N LEU A 141 28.82 5.80 40.69
CA LEU A 141 29.61 6.94 41.20
C LEU A 141 28.95 7.61 42.41
N ALA A 142 27.63 7.54 42.56
CA ALA A 142 26.93 8.04 43.73
C ALA A 142 27.15 7.10 44.93
N GLU A 143 26.99 5.79 44.73
CA GLU A 143 27.27 4.76 45.76
C GLU A 143 28.70 4.90 46.33
N ARG A 144 29.71 5.03 45.46
CA ARG A 144 31.12 5.24 45.88
C ARG A 144 31.42 6.56 46.60
N ARG A 145 30.49 7.51 46.62
CA ARG A 145 30.63 8.78 47.36
C ARG A 145 29.94 8.73 48.73
N GLU A 146 29.05 7.77 48.92
CA GLU A 146 28.32 7.53 50.17
C GLU A 146 29.07 6.54 51.08
N ASP A 147 29.89 5.65 50.49
CA ASP A 147 30.90 4.80 51.18
C ASP A 147 32.19 5.58 51.52
#